data_AF-A0A948QZF8-F1
#
_entry.id   AF-A0A948QZF8-F1
#
_cell.length_a   1.000
_cell.length_b   1.000
_cell.length_c   1.000
_cell.angle_alpha   90.00
_cell.angle_beta   90.00
_cell.angle_gamma   90.00
#
_symmetry.space_group_name_H-M   'P 1'
#
loop_
_entity.id
_entity.type
_entity.pdbx_description
1 polymer ?
#
loop_
_entity_poly.entity_id
_entity_poly.type
_entity_poly.pdbx_seq_one_letter_code
_entity_poly.pdbx_strand_id
1 'polypeptide(L)'
;MPDAKERLAGKLKSLWIAALCGGAGAFLAGLAWVNSTGGPGFDWIWAVAAFGFGAVIYNAVFFALCSAFVPGLSALVEDDTQVHGDDVTHVVKHAETGDERIDFYIRAYATSRGVSAAAIVSAIMATIALTFF
;
A
#
# COMPACT_ATOMS: atom_id res chain seq x y z
N MET A 1 -28.93 16.18 -0.21
CA MET A 1 -27.53 16.32 0.23
C MET A 1 -26.89 14.95 0.05
N PRO A 2 -25.76 14.80 -0.67
CA PRO A 2 -25.12 13.49 -0.75
C PRO A 2 -24.84 13.01 0.67
N ASP A 3 -25.24 11.78 0.96
CA ASP A 3 -25.11 11.17 2.28
C ASP A 3 -23.64 11.20 2.70
N ALA A 4 -23.34 11.38 3.98
CA ALA A 4 -21.95 11.51 4.46
C ALA A 4 -21.11 10.29 4.02
N LYS A 5 -21.74 9.11 3.95
CA LYS A 5 -21.17 7.87 3.42
C LYS A 5 -20.79 7.97 1.94
N GLU A 6 -21.64 8.56 1.11
CA GLU A 6 -21.41 8.71 -0.32
C GLU A 6 -20.21 9.63 -0.61
N ARG A 7 -20.06 10.71 0.17
CA ARG A 7 -18.89 11.60 0.09
C ARG A 7 -17.61 10.89 0.51
N LEU A 8 -17.65 10.09 1.57
CA LEU A 8 -16.52 9.31 2.04
C LEU A 8 -16.09 8.26 1.00
N ALA A 9 -17.05 7.49 0.46
CA ALA A 9 -16.81 6.50 -0.58
C ALA A 9 -16.20 7.14 -1.85
N GLY A 10 -16.75 8.29 -2.28
CA GLY A 10 -16.21 9.04 -3.41
C GLY A 10 -14.78 9.53 -3.17
N LYS A 11 -14.48 10.01 -1.96
CA LYS A 11 -13.14 10.44 -1.58
C LYS A 11 -12.16 9.27 -1.57
N LEU A 12 -12.51 8.16 -0.92
CA LEU A 12 -11.67 6.95 -0.87
C LEU A 12 -11.39 6.40 -2.27
N LYS A 13 -12.41 6.37 -3.15
CA LYS A 13 -12.24 5.99 -4.56
C LYS A 13 -11.24 6.89 -5.28
N SER A 14 -11.34 8.21 -5.09
CA SER A 14 -10.42 9.16 -5.73
C SER A 14 -8.97 8.96 -5.27
N LEU A 15 -8.75 8.78 -3.96
CA LEU A 15 -7.43 8.51 -3.41
C LEU A 15 -6.88 7.15 -3.90
N TRP A 16 -7.74 6.15 -4.01
CA TRP A 16 -7.38 4.84 -4.54
C TRP A 16 -6.95 4.90 -6.00
N ILE A 17 -7.67 5.64 -6.83
CA ILE A 17 -7.29 5.87 -8.24
C ILE A 17 -5.97 6.64 -8.32
N ALA A 18 -5.78 7.67 -7.50
CA ALA A 18 -4.52 8.41 -7.46
C ALA A 18 -3.34 7.51 -7.09
N ALA A 19 -3.51 6.62 -6.10
CA ALA A 19 -2.50 5.63 -5.73
C ALA A 19 -2.24 4.61 -6.83
N LEU A 20 -3.28 4.14 -7.54
CA LEU A 20 -3.12 3.26 -8.69
C LEU A 20 -2.30 3.92 -9.81
N CYS A 21 -2.58 5.18 -10.10
CA CYS A 21 -1.77 5.95 -11.05
C CYS A 21 -0.31 6.07 -10.60
N GLY A 22 -0.08 6.28 -9.29
CA GLY A 22 1.25 6.29 -8.70
C GLY A 22 2.00 4.97 -8.87
N GLY A 23 1.35 3.84 -8.55
CA GLY A 23 1.94 2.51 -8.71
C GLY A 23 2.17 2.13 -10.17
N ALA A 24 1.23 2.43 -11.06
CA ALA A 24 1.38 2.23 -12.50
C ALA A 24 2.53 3.08 -13.07
N GLY A 25 2.65 4.33 -12.63
CA GLY A 25 3.77 5.20 -12.99
C GLY A 25 5.12 4.63 -12.55
N ALA A 26 5.20 4.13 -11.30
CA ALA A 26 6.40 3.48 -10.78
C ALA A 26 6.76 2.19 -11.54
N PHE A 27 5.76 1.39 -11.92
CA PHE A 27 5.96 0.21 -12.75
C PHE A 27 6.55 0.58 -14.12
N LEU A 28 5.95 1.54 -14.82
CA LEU A 28 6.42 1.99 -16.13
C LEU A 28 7.82 2.62 -16.04
N ALA A 29 8.10 3.39 -14.99
CA ALA A 29 9.43 3.93 -14.73
C ALA A 29 10.45 2.81 -14.47
N GLY A 30 10.07 1.78 -13.72
CA GLY A 30 10.90 0.60 -13.48
C GLY A 30 11.24 -0.12 -14.78
N LEU A 31 10.24 -0.36 -15.64
CA LEU A 31 10.47 -0.96 -16.97
C LEU A 31 11.37 -0.09 -17.86
N ALA A 32 11.16 1.22 -17.85
CA ALA A 32 11.99 2.16 -18.62
C ALA A 32 13.44 2.13 -18.14
N TRP A 33 13.68 2.02 -16.83
CA TRP A 33 15.03 1.88 -16.26
C TRP A 33 15.67 0.54 -16.64
N VAL A 34 14.92 -0.57 -16.56
CA VAL A 34 15.39 -1.91 -16.95
C VAL A 34 15.85 -1.94 -18.40
N ASN A 35 15.13 -1.24 -19.29
CA ASN A 35 15.43 -1.14 -20.72
C ASN A 35 16.44 -0.03 -21.07
N SER A 36 16.97 0.69 -20.09
CA SER A 36 17.94 1.77 -20.32
C SER A 36 19.36 1.23 -20.56
N THR A 37 20.26 2.05 -21.12
CA THR A 37 21.64 1.66 -21.44
C THR A 37 22.48 1.27 -20.22
N GLY A 38 22.09 1.70 -19.01
CA GLY A 38 22.71 1.30 -17.74
C GLY A 38 21.88 0.29 -16.94
N GLY A 39 20.74 -0.14 -17.48
CA GLY A 39 19.88 -1.15 -16.88
C GLY A 39 20.37 -2.56 -17.16
N PRO A 40 19.86 -3.56 -16.42
CA PRO A 40 20.26 -4.95 -16.56
C PRO A 40 19.77 -5.62 -17.87
N GLY A 41 19.02 -4.90 -18.72
CA GLY A 41 18.39 -5.44 -19.93
C GLY A 41 17.00 -6.03 -19.63
N PHE A 42 16.14 -6.02 -20.64
CA PHE A 42 14.76 -6.51 -20.49
C PHE A 42 14.72 -8.05 -20.41
N ASP A 43 14.44 -8.55 -19.21
CA ASP A 43 14.15 -9.96 -18.91
C ASP A 43 12.86 -10.05 -18.07
N TRP A 44 12.17 -11.18 -18.12
CA TRP A 44 10.90 -11.40 -17.42
C TRP A 44 11.05 -11.23 -15.90
N ILE A 45 12.21 -11.60 -15.34
CA ILE A 45 12.53 -11.43 -13.91
C ILE A 45 12.45 -9.95 -13.53
N TRP A 46 13.03 -9.07 -14.36
CA TRP A 46 13.03 -7.63 -14.12
C TRP A 46 11.65 -7.01 -14.32
N ALA A 47 10.83 -7.56 -15.23
CA ALA A 47 9.43 -7.16 -15.36
C ALA A 47 8.62 -7.50 -14.08
N VAL A 48 8.84 -8.68 -13.50
CA VAL A 48 8.24 -9.08 -12.22
C VAL A 48 8.71 -8.18 -11.08
N ALA A 49 10.02 -7.87 -11.02
CA ALA A 49 10.56 -6.95 -10.02
C ALA A 49 9.97 -5.54 -10.15
N ALA A 50 9.86 -5.01 -11.37
CA ALA A 50 9.23 -3.71 -11.63
C ALA A 50 7.74 -3.71 -11.21
N PHE A 51 7.02 -4.79 -11.46
CA PHE A 51 5.63 -4.93 -11.02
C PHE A 51 5.51 -4.94 -9.50
N GLY A 52 6.37 -5.72 -8.82
CA GLY A 52 6.46 -5.72 -7.36
C GLY A 52 6.76 -4.34 -6.80
N PHE A 53 7.71 -3.60 -7.40
CA PHE A 53 8.00 -2.21 -7.03
C PHE A 53 6.78 -1.29 -7.22
N GLY A 54 6.10 -1.38 -8.36
CA GLY A 54 4.86 -0.64 -8.60
C GLY A 54 3.77 -0.93 -7.56
N ALA A 55 3.62 -2.20 -7.17
CA ALA A 55 2.68 -2.60 -6.13
C ALA A 55 3.04 -2.03 -4.74
N VAL A 56 4.33 -1.99 -4.39
CA VAL A 56 4.80 -1.35 -3.15
C VAL A 56 4.49 0.14 -3.16
N ILE A 57 4.80 0.84 -4.26
CA ILE A 57 4.52 2.29 -4.39
C ILE A 57 3.02 2.56 -4.32
N TYR A 58 2.18 1.76 -5.00
CA TYR A 58 0.72 1.85 -4.87
C TYR A 58 0.27 1.79 -3.41
N ASN A 59 0.73 0.79 -2.64
CA ASN A 59 0.35 0.62 -1.24
C ASN A 59 0.84 1.79 -0.37
N ALA A 60 2.10 2.22 -0.55
CA ALA A 60 2.67 3.34 0.19
C ALA A 60 1.93 4.66 -0.08
N VAL A 61 1.63 4.95 -1.34
CA VAL A 61 0.90 6.15 -1.73
C VAL A 61 -0.54 6.09 -1.22
N PHE A 62 -1.22 4.95 -1.35
CA PHE A 62 -2.60 4.81 -0.87
C PHE A 62 -2.68 5.00 0.65
N PHE A 63 -1.77 4.36 1.40
CA PHE A 63 -1.69 4.52 2.85
C PHE A 63 -1.42 5.98 3.25
N ALA A 64 -0.45 6.65 2.61
CA ALA A 64 -0.10 8.04 2.91
C ALA A 64 -1.27 9.00 2.60
N LEU A 65 -1.89 8.84 1.43
CA LEU A 65 -3.03 9.66 1.00
C LEU A 65 -4.24 9.48 1.94
N CYS A 66 -4.58 8.24 2.28
CA CYS A 66 -5.67 7.96 3.22
C CYS A 66 -5.38 8.54 4.61
N SER A 67 -4.15 8.40 5.11
CA SER A 67 -3.76 8.94 6.41
C SER A 67 -3.76 10.47 6.46
N ALA A 68 -3.41 11.14 5.35
CA ALA A 68 -3.41 12.59 5.26
C ALA A 68 -4.79 13.20 5.04
N PHE A 69 -5.64 12.56 4.23
CA PHE A 69 -6.89 13.17 3.76
C PHE A 69 -8.15 12.55 4.36
N VAL A 70 -8.09 11.41 5.06
CA VAL A 70 -9.25 10.76 5.70
C VAL A 70 -8.98 10.59 7.19
N PRO A 71 -9.10 11.67 7.99
CA PRO A 71 -8.89 11.60 9.43
C PRO A 71 -9.89 10.63 10.07
N GLY A 72 -9.40 9.77 10.97
CA GLY A 72 -10.20 8.75 11.65
C GLY A 72 -10.29 7.40 10.93
N LEU A 73 -9.79 7.27 9.69
CA LEU A 73 -9.76 5.98 9.00
C LEU A 73 -8.91 4.93 9.75
N SER A 74 -7.83 5.36 10.40
CA SER A 74 -6.99 4.49 11.23
C SER A 74 -7.74 3.91 12.42
N ALA A 75 -8.72 4.63 12.98
CA ALA A 75 -9.53 4.15 14.10
C ALA A 75 -10.53 3.06 13.68
N LEU A 76 -10.77 2.90 12.38
CA LEU A 76 -11.62 1.83 11.82
C LEU A 76 -10.83 0.54 11.56
N VAL A 77 -9.51 0.56 11.77
CA VAL A 77 -8.62 -0.59 11.56
C VAL A 77 -7.81 -0.87 12.82
N GLU A 78 -8.22 -1.89 13.54
CA GLU A 78 -7.59 -2.33 14.78
C GLU A 78 -6.60 -3.47 14.49
N ASP A 79 -5.33 -3.28 14.88
CA ASP A 79 -4.35 -4.36 14.91
C ASP A 79 -4.42 -5.05 16.27
N ASP A 80 -4.64 -6.36 16.28
CA ASP A 80 -4.64 -7.18 17.47
C ASP A 80 -3.60 -8.29 17.30
N THR A 81 -2.76 -8.50 18.31
CA THR A 81 -1.78 -9.60 18.31
C THR A 81 -2.27 -10.65 19.27
N GLN A 82 -2.72 -11.78 18.72
CA GLN A 82 -3.25 -12.88 19.52
C GLN A 82 -2.18 -13.95 19.67
N VAL A 83 -1.88 -14.29 20.92
CA VAL A 83 -0.96 -15.37 21.28
C VAL A 83 -1.80 -16.60 21.65
N HIS A 84 -1.73 -17.64 20.83
CA HIS A 84 -2.42 -18.92 21.02
C HIS A 84 -1.39 -19.99 21.33
N GLY A 85 -1.06 -20.17 22.61
CA GLY A 85 -0.02 -21.12 23.04
C GLY A 85 1.37 -20.67 22.55
N ASP A 86 2.00 -21.48 21.70
CA ASP A 86 3.31 -21.17 21.09
C ASP A 86 3.20 -20.34 19.79
N ASP A 87 1.98 -20.16 19.25
CA ASP A 87 1.76 -19.41 18.00
C ASP A 87 1.39 -17.94 18.26
N VAL A 88 2.03 -17.03 17.54
CA VAL A 88 1.72 -15.60 17.54
C VAL A 88 1.08 -15.23 16.20
N THR A 89 -0.21 -14.89 16.22
CA THR A 89 -0.96 -14.48 15.02
C THR A 89 -1.29 -13.00 15.08
N HIS A 90 -0.90 -12.27 14.03
CA HIS A 90 -1.33 -10.89 13.84
C HIS A 90 -2.71 -10.87 13.16
N VAL A 91 -3.73 -10.37 13.87
CA VAL A 91 -5.11 -10.30 13.40
C VAL A 91 -5.47 -8.85 13.15
N VAL A 92 -5.83 -8.52 11.91
CA VAL A 92 -6.30 -7.18 11.57
C VAL A 92 -7.83 -7.20 11.55
N LYS A 93 -8.46 -6.41 12.43
CA LYS A 93 -9.90 -6.23 12.49
C LYS A 93 -10.30 -4.91 11.82
N HIS A 94 -11.47 -4.89 11.21
CA HIS A 94 -12.01 -3.71 10.55
C HIS A 94 -13.44 -3.49 11.02
N ALA A 95 -13.80 -2.23 11.28
CA ALA A 95 -15.19 -1.89 11.58
C ALA A 95 -16.06 -2.05 10.32
N GLU A 96 -17.13 -2.83 10.41
CA GLU A 96 -18.13 -2.93 9.33
C GLU A 96 -19.02 -1.69 9.34
N THR A 97 -19.00 -0.92 8.24
CA THR A 97 -19.73 0.35 8.15
C THR A 97 -21.15 0.19 7.56
N GLY A 98 -21.50 -1.03 7.14
CA GLY A 98 -22.76 -1.37 6.48
C GLY A 98 -22.84 -0.92 5.02
N ASP A 99 -21.71 -0.50 4.42
CA ASP A 99 -21.58 -0.13 3.01
C ASP A 99 -20.38 -0.86 2.41
N GLU A 100 -20.65 -1.85 1.55
CA GLU A 100 -19.62 -2.70 0.94
C GLU A 100 -18.53 -1.92 0.21
N ARG A 101 -18.85 -0.75 -0.35
CA ARG A 101 -17.88 0.08 -1.08
C ARG A 101 -16.87 0.66 -0.13
N ILE A 102 -17.32 1.17 1.01
CA ILE A 102 -16.45 1.75 2.03
C ILE A 102 -15.62 0.65 2.68
N ASP A 103 -16.24 -0.48 3.00
CA ASP A 103 -15.57 -1.63 3.62
C ASP A 103 -14.48 -2.24 2.73
N PHE A 104 -14.66 -2.20 1.40
CA PHE A 104 -13.59 -2.54 0.45
C PHE A 104 -12.36 -1.63 0.63
N TYR A 105 -12.55 -0.31 0.68
CA TYR A 105 -11.44 0.63 0.81
C TYR A 105 -10.79 0.58 2.20
N ILE A 106 -11.55 0.28 3.26
CA ILE A 106 -10.99 0.06 4.61
C ILE A 106 -10.06 -1.16 4.61
N ARG A 107 -10.49 -2.28 4.00
CA ARG A 107 -9.64 -3.48 3.83
C ARG A 107 -8.40 -3.21 3.01
N ALA A 108 -8.55 -2.48 1.90
CA ALA A 108 -7.42 -2.05 1.07
C ALA A 108 -6.45 -1.18 1.87
N TYR A 109 -6.95 -0.23 2.67
CA TYR A 109 -6.13 0.63 3.52
C TYR A 109 -5.38 -0.16 4.58
N ALA A 110 -6.03 -1.12 5.24
CA ALA A 110 -5.39 -1.99 6.22
C ALA A 110 -4.25 -2.83 5.60
N THR A 111 -4.49 -3.39 4.42
CA THR A 111 -3.47 -4.12 3.66
C THR A 111 -2.31 -3.20 3.30
N SER A 112 -2.62 -2.01 2.77
CA SER A 112 -1.62 -1.01 2.42
C SER A 112 -0.80 -0.54 3.61
N ARG A 113 -1.39 -0.41 4.81
CA ARG A 113 -0.67 -0.11 6.05
C ARG A 113 0.40 -1.17 6.35
N GLY A 114 0.04 -2.45 6.32
CA GLY A 114 0.96 -3.55 6.59
C GLY A 114 2.09 -3.67 5.56
N VAL A 115 1.74 -3.61 4.26
CA VAL A 115 2.74 -3.66 3.17
C VAL A 115 3.68 -2.45 3.24
N SER A 116 3.16 -1.25 3.54
CA SER A 116 3.98 -0.05 3.65
C SER A 116 4.95 -0.14 4.82
N ALA A 117 4.53 -0.65 5.99
CA ALA A 117 5.42 -0.85 7.13
C ALA A 117 6.57 -1.80 6.78
N ALA A 118 6.26 -2.96 6.17
CA ALA A 118 7.27 -3.92 5.73
C ALA A 118 8.22 -3.30 4.69
N ALA A 119 7.70 -2.53 3.74
CA ALA A 119 8.50 -1.85 2.72
C ALA A 119 9.42 -0.78 3.31
N ILE A 120 8.94 0.03 4.26
CA ILE A 120 9.73 1.06 4.95
C ILE A 120 10.88 0.42 5.73
N VAL A 121 10.59 -0.63 6.52
CA VAL A 121 11.63 -1.34 7.28
C VAL A 121 12.67 -1.94 6.34
N SER A 122 12.22 -2.60 5.26
CA SER A 122 13.12 -3.18 4.25
C SER A 122 13.99 -2.12 3.58
N ALA A 123 13.42 -0.96 3.25
CA ALA A 123 14.15 0.15 2.65
C ALA A 123 15.21 0.73 3.60
N ILE A 124 14.88 0.93 4.87
CA ILE A 124 15.83 1.39 5.89
C ILE A 124 16.99 0.41 6.02
N MET A 125 16.70 -0.89 6.11
CA MET A 125 17.72 -1.94 6.18
C MET A 125 18.63 -1.94 4.95
N ALA A 126 18.05 -1.82 3.74
CA ALA A 126 18.82 -1.74 2.51
C ALA A 126 19.70 -0.47 2.45
N THR A 127 19.17 0.69 2.85
CA THR A 127 19.94 1.94 2.92
C THR A 127 21.11 1.83 3.88
N ILE A 128 20.89 1.27 5.07
CA ILE A 128 21.95 1.02 6.06
C ILE A 128 23.03 0.11 5.46
N ALA A 129 22.63 -1.02 4.87
CA ALA A 129 23.58 -1.94 4.25
C ALA A 129 24.45 -1.22 3.20
N LEU A 130 23.83 -0.43 2.32
CA LEU A 130 24.52 0.32 1.27
C LEU A 130 25.46 1.43 1.79
N THR A 131 25.30 1.90 3.02
CA THR A 131 26.27 2.83 3.63
C THR A 131 27.51 2.15 4.23
N PHE A 132 27.46 0.83 4.46
CA PHE A 132 28.57 0.07 5.04
C PHE A 132 29.36 -0.77 4.00
N PHE A 133 28.94 -0.75 2.74
CA PHE A 133 29.63 -1.36 1.58
C PHE A 133 30.08 -0.27 0.60
#